data_AF-A0A286XQ21-F1
#
_entry.id   AF-A0A286XQ21-F1
#
_cell.length_a   1.000
_cell.length_b   1.000
_cell.length_c   1.000
_cell.angle_alpha   90.00
_cell.angle_beta   90.00
_cell.angle_gamma   90.00
#
_symmetry.space_group_name_H-M   'P 1'
#
loop_
_entity.id
_entity.type
_entity.pdbx_description
1 polymer ?
#
loop_
_entity_poly.entity_id
_entity_poly.type
_entity_poly.pdbx_seq_one_letter_code
_entity_poly.pdbx_strand_id
1 'polypeptide(L)'
;MSEQERIQDCLKKEIRSLLISTKDGLTPHQLEKEYLLMVGNRLPLRILGYRSTMELVLDMPEVVNVCPCGDGTVILKAIPDESTKGMASLVAKQRSNHKGQNSMQKARASICSGTSSRRVPYRGRVPPILPAVVKSFSVTKPCFSQPVPNTEPPKQIVNMEKTSTFSAGRTSRLNHTEKLHQLENSFKSVIAQIGPGGT
;
A
#
# COMPACT_ATOMS: atom_id res chain seq x y z
N MET A 1 -17.63 -23.22 17.82
CA MET A 1 -17.44 -22.07 16.91
C MET A 1 -18.43 -22.20 15.76
N SER A 2 -19.38 -21.28 15.64
CA SER A 2 -20.29 -21.25 14.49
C SER A 2 -19.54 -20.76 13.23
N GLU A 3 -20.05 -21.03 12.03
CA GLU A 3 -19.46 -20.49 10.80
C GLU A 3 -19.47 -18.96 10.79
N GLN A 4 -20.56 -18.36 11.26
CA GLN A 4 -20.74 -16.92 11.35
C GLN A 4 -19.72 -16.26 12.28
N GLU A 5 -19.43 -16.88 13.44
CA GLU A 5 -18.39 -16.44 14.37
C GLU A 5 -16.99 -16.48 13.73
N ARG A 6 -16.68 -17.51 12.94
CA ARG A 6 -15.41 -17.59 12.21
C ARG A 6 -15.28 -16.48 11.16
N ILE A 7 -16.36 -16.17 10.45
CA ILE A 7 -16.39 -15.07 9.47
C ILE A 7 -16.20 -13.74 10.19
N GLN A 8 -16.88 -13.54 11.31
CA GLN A 8 -16.78 -12.33 12.11
C GLN A 8 -15.35 -12.13 12.66
N ASP A 9 -14.72 -13.18 13.18
CA ASP A 9 -13.35 -13.13 13.68
C ASP A 9 -12.31 -12.82 12.59
N CYS A 10 -12.50 -13.39 11.39
CA CYS A 10 -11.67 -13.08 10.23
C CYS A 10 -11.81 -11.60 9.85
N LEU A 11 -13.05 -11.13 9.76
CA LEU A 11 -13.36 -9.76 9.41
C LEU A 11 -12.80 -8.76 10.43
N LYS A 12 -12.91 -9.02 11.73
CA LYS A 12 -12.33 -8.17 12.78
C LYS A 12 -10.82 -7.98 12.58
N LYS A 13 -10.10 -9.03 12.18
CA LYS A 13 -8.65 -8.95 11.90
C LYS A 13 -8.36 -8.15 10.63
N GLU A 14 -9.15 -8.36 9.57
CA GLU A 14 -9.01 -7.62 8.31
C GLU A 14 -9.27 -6.12 8.50
N ILE A 15 -10.38 -5.76 9.16
CA ILE A 15 -10.73 -4.37 9.47
C ILE A 15 -9.66 -3.72 10.35
N ARG A 16 -9.20 -4.41 11.40
CA ARG A 16 -8.11 -3.91 12.25
C ARG A 16 -6.85 -3.66 11.44
N SER A 17 -6.44 -4.61 10.58
CA SER A 17 -5.24 -4.49 9.76
C SER A 17 -5.30 -3.27 8.83
N LEU A 18 -6.43 -3.11 8.13
CA LEU A 18 -6.66 -1.96 7.24
C LEU A 18 -6.58 -0.65 8.01
N LEU A 19 -7.31 -0.51 9.12
CA LEU A 19 -7.33 0.72 9.89
C LEU A 19 -5.99 1.03 10.59
N ILE A 20 -5.22 0.01 10.99
CA ILE A 20 -3.85 0.18 11.55
C ILE A 20 -2.88 0.69 10.49
N SER A 21 -3.03 0.25 9.23
CA SER A 21 -2.18 0.71 8.13
C SER A 21 -2.39 2.18 7.77
N THR A 22 -3.55 2.75 8.14
CA THR A 22 -3.94 4.12 7.84
C THR A 22 -3.72 5.04 9.03
N LYS A 23 -2.83 6.02 8.89
CA LYS A 23 -2.48 6.93 10.00
C LYS A 23 -3.66 7.74 10.52
N ASP A 24 -4.39 8.39 9.62
CA ASP A 24 -5.42 9.37 10.00
C ASP A 24 -6.81 8.72 10.16
N GLY A 25 -6.92 7.41 9.92
CA GLY A 25 -8.19 6.67 9.88
C GLY A 25 -8.89 6.75 8.52
N LEU A 26 -10.10 6.18 8.45
CA LEU A 26 -10.89 6.09 7.22
C LEU A 26 -12.33 6.53 7.46
N THR A 27 -12.98 7.11 6.46
CA THR A 27 -14.45 7.24 6.47
C THR A 27 -15.10 5.87 6.23
N PRO A 28 -16.37 5.64 6.62
CA PRO A 28 -17.07 4.38 6.34
C PRO A 28 -17.07 4.01 4.85
N HIS A 29 -17.26 5.00 3.98
CA HIS A 29 -17.23 4.79 2.54
C HIS A 29 -15.83 4.44 2.02
N GLN A 30 -14.79 5.07 2.58
CA GLN A 30 -13.42 4.75 2.22
C GLN A 30 -13.00 3.36 2.71
N LEU A 31 -13.49 2.93 3.89
CA LEU A 31 -13.28 1.58 4.40
C LEU A 31 -13.84 0.52 3.46
N GLU A 32 -15.07 0.69 2.94
CA GLU A 32 -15.65 -0.23 1.95
C GLU A 32 -14.80 -0.34 0.68
N LYS A 33 -14.29 0.81 0.21
CA LYS A 33 -13.44 0.87 -0.98
C LYS A 33 -12.09 0.20 -0.74
N GLU A 34 -11.43 0.52 0.37
CA GLU A 34 -10.11 -0.02 0.71
C GLU A 34 -10.19 -1.53 0.97
N TYR A 35 -11.25 -1.98 1.67
CA TYR A 35 -11.50 -3.39 1.89
C TYR A 35 -11.66 -4.14 0.56
N LEU A 36 -12.43 -3.61 -0.39
CA LEU A 36 -12.53 -4.19 -1.73
C LEU A 36 -11.18 -4.23 -2.45
N LEU A 37 -10.40 -3.15 -2.38
CA LEU A 37 -9.12 -3.06 -3.08
C LEU A 37 -8.06 -3.99 -2.50
N MET A 38 -7.99 -4.12 -1.18
CA MET A 38 -6.94 -4.85 -0.47
C MET A 38 -7.30 -6.32 -0.20
N VAL A 39 -8.55 -6.60 0.15
CA VAL A 39 -9.04 -7.97 0.44
C VAL A 39 -9.59 -8.63 -0.83
N GLY A 40 -10.03 -7.84 -1.81
CA GLY A 40 -10.58 -8.34 -3.08
C GLY A 40 -12.07 -8.67 -3.02
N ASN A 41 -12.73 -8.49 -1.88
CA ASN A 41 -14.13 -8.82 -1.66
C ASN A 41 -14.90 -7.63 -1.09
N ARG A 42 -16.24 -7.64 -1.19
CA ARG A 42 -17.08 -6.66 -0.48
C ARG A 42 -17.19 -7.05 0.99
N LEU A 43 -17.45 -6.07 1.86
CA LEU A 43 -17.78 -6.35 3.26
C LEU A 43 -18.96 -7.34 3.32
N PRO A 44 -18.85 -8.43 4.09
CA PRO A 44 -19.88 -9.48 4.21
C PRO A 44 -21.08 -9.04 5.06
N LEU A 45 -21.57 -7.82 4.85
CA LEU A 45 -22.68 -7.22 5.61
C LEU A 45 -23.92 -8.11 5.62
N ARG A 46 -24.33 -8.60 4.44
CA ARG A 46 -25.55 -9.41 4.28
C ARG A 46 -25.49 -10.74 5.02
N ILE A 47 -24.34 -11.42 4.97
CA ILE A 47 -24.14 -12.73 5.61
C ILE A 47 -24.09 -12.56 7.13
N LEU A 48 -23.55 -11.43 7.60
CA LEU A 48 -23.50 -11.11 9.03
C LEU A 48 -24.76 -10.42 9.56
N GLY A 49 -25.73 -10.08 8.70
CA GLY A 49 -27.01 -9.48 9.09
C GLY A 49 -27.03 -7.95 9.21
N TYR A 50 -25.97 -7.25 8.78
CA TYR A 50 -25.88 -5.79 8.83
C TYR A 50 -26.45 -5.14 7.57
N ARG A 51 -27.08 -3.97 7.74
CA ARG A 51 -27.66 -3.16 6.66
C ARG A 51 -26.70 -2.09 6.14
N SER A 52 -25.70 -1.72 6.95
CA SER A 52 -24.71 -0.71 6.59
C SER A 52 -23.37 -0.95 7.26
N THR A 53 -22.31 -0.36 6.71
CA THR A 53 -20.98 -0.35 7.32
C THR A 53 -20.99 0.33 8.69
N MET A 54 -21.83 1.34 8.89
CA MET A 54 -21.99 1.99 10.20
C MET A 54 -22.54 1.03 11.25
N GLU A 55 -23.52 0.21 10.91
CA GLU A 55 -24.08 -0.80 11.82
C GLU A 55 -23.03 -1.86 12.18
N LEU A 56 -22.25 -2.32 11.19
CA LEU A 56 -21.15 -3.25 11.39
C LEU A 56 -20.11 -2.71 12.39
N VAL A 57 -19.64 -1.46 12.20
CA VAL A 57 -18.55 -0.91 13.05
C VAL A 57 -19.01 -0.57 14.46
N LEU A 58 -20.29 -0.22 14.64
CA LEU A 58 -20.87 0.00 15.97
C LEU A 58 -21.00 -1.30 16.78
N ASP A 59 -21.14 -2.44 16.10
CA ASP A 59 -21.22 -3.77 16.71
C ASP A 59 -19.84 -4.42 17.02
N MET A 60 -18.74 -3.71 16.73
CA MET A 60 -17.36 -4.16 17.06
C MET A 60 -16.51 -3.07 17.76
N PRO A 61 -16.97 -2.54 18.90
CA PRO A 61 -16.30 -1.46 19.61
C PRO A 61 -14.91 -1.82 20.15
N GLU A 62 -14.55 -3.11 20.19
CA GLU A 62 -13.22 -3.59 20.55
C GLU A 62 -12.19 -3.48 19.42
N VAL A 63 -12.64 -3.33 18.17
CA VAL A 63 -11.79 -3.21 16.98
C VAL A 63 -11.73 -1.78 16.48
N VAL A 64 -12.86 -1.07 16.49
CA VAL A 64 -13.01 0.22 15.82
C VAL A 64 -13.47 1.28 16.81
N ASN A 65 -12.71 2.37 16.87
CA ASN A 65 -13.12 3.60 17.51
C ASN A 65 -13.76 4.54 16.47
N VAL A 66 -15.01 4.94 16.73
CA VAL A 66 -15.80 5.82 15.87
C VAL A 66 -15.62 7.27 16.34
N CYS A 67 -14.86 8.07 15.59
CA CYS A 67 -14.55 9.45 15.93
C CYS A 67 -15.41 10.42 15.09
N PRO A 68 -16.42 11.10 15.67
CA PRO A 68 -17.12 12.17 14.97
C PRO A 68 -16.20 13.39 14.77
N CYS A 69 -16.29 14.02 13.60
CA CYS A 69 -15.57 15.22 13.24
C CYS A 69 -16.50 16.45 13.26
N GLY A 70 -15.92 17.64 13.46
CA GLY A 70 -16.68 18.90 13.56
C GLY A 70 -17.39 19.32 12.26
N ASP A 71 -17.03 18.71 11.13
CA ASP A 71 -17.67 18.86 9.82
C ASP A 71 -18.87 17.93 9.61
N GLY A 72 -19.23 17.14 10.63
CA GLY A 72 -20.31 16.15 10.56
C GLY A 72 -19.90 14.81 9.94
N THR A 73 -18.65 14.66 9.53
CA THR A 73 -18.12 13.39 9.06
C THR A 73 -17.71 12.48 10.23
N VAL A 74 -17.50 11.21 9.93
CA VAL A 74 -17.06 10.21 10.91
C VAL A 74 -15.78 9.57 10.41
N ILE A 75 -14.79 9.50 11.29
CA ILE A 75 -13.50 8.86 11.04
C ILE A 75 -13.40 7.61 11.91
N LEU A 76 -13.17 6.48 11.27
CA LEU A 76 -12.97 5.19 11.89
C LEU A 76 -11.46 5.02 12.16
N LYS A 77 -11.11 4.66 13.39
CA LYS A 77 -9.73 4.39 13.80
C LYS A 77 -9.63 3.00 14.42
N ALA A 78 -8.52 2.31 14.21
CA ALA A 78 -8.29 1.03 14.85
C ALA A 78 -8.05 1.19 16.36
N ILE A 79 -8.50 0.20 17.12
CA ILE A 79 -8.05 -0.06 18.49
C ILE A 79 -6.95 -1.13 18.41
N PRO A 80 -5.70 -0.79 18.78
CA PRO A 80 -4.60 -1.75 18.73
C PRO A 80 -4.72 -2.79 19.84
N ASP A 81 -4.64 -4.07 19.47
CA ASP A 81 -4.47 -5.18 20.40
C ASP A 81 -2.98 -5.32 20.80
N GLU A 82 -2.67 -6.11 21.83
CA GLU A 82 -1.29 -6.38 22.29
C GLU A 82 -0.31 -6.69 21.14
N SER A 83 -0.74 -7.51 20.16
CA SER A 83 0.08 -7.91 19.01
C SER A 83 0.29 -6.81 17.96
N THR A 84 -0.57 -5.80 17.93
CA THR A 84 -0.57 -4.74 16.90
C THR A 84 -0.18 -3.37 17.45
N LYS A 85 -0.01 -3.21 18.78
CA LYS A 85 0.45 -1.97 19.44
C LYS A 85 1.74 -1.40 18.83
N GLY A 86 2.71 -2.26 18.54
CA GLY A 86 3.99 -1.85 17.94
C GLY A 86 3.80 -1.23 16.55
N MET A 87 3.01 -1.87 15.68
CA MET A 87 2.70 -1.37 14.34
C MET A 87 1.92 -0.06 14.41
N ALA A 88 0.91 0.03 15.27
CA ALA A 88 0.12 1.24 15.46
C ALA A 88 1.00 2.44 15.86
N SER A 89 1.93 2.23 16.81
CA SER A 89 2.85 3.25 17.28
C SER A 89 3.80 3.74 16.17
N LEU A 90 4.25 2.84 15.31
CA LEU A 90 5.09 3.18 14.16
C LEU A 90 4.32 4.00 13.12
N VAL A 91 3.10 3.57 12.76
CA VAL A 91 2.26 4.28 11.78
C VAL A 91 1.88 5.67 12.30
N ALA A 92 1.53 5.80 13.59
CA ALA A 92 1.20 7.09 14.21
C ALA A 92 2.36 8.10 14.12
N LYS A 93 3.61 7.63 14.18
CA LYS A 93 4.83 8.44 14.09
C LYS A 93 5.27 8.76 12.67
N GLN A 94 4.62 8.19 11.65
CA GLN A 94 4.92 8.53 10.27
C GLN A 94 4.70 10.03 10.04
N ARG A 95 5.59 10.66 9.28
CA ARG A 95 5.41 12.05 8.85
C ARG A 95 4.09 12.17 8.08
N SER A 96 3.28 13.17 8.42
CA SER A 96 2.13 13.48 7.57
C SER A 96 2.67 13.99 6.23
N ASN A 97 2.15 13.46 5.13
CA ASN A 97 2.43 14.00 3.78
C ASN A 97 1.56 15.23 3.48
N HIS A 98 1.03 15.91 4.52
CA HIS A 98 0.42 17.21 4.35
C HIS A 98 1.51 18.17 3.88
N LYS A 99 1.48 18.48 2.59
CA LYS A 99 2.28 19.56 2.01
C LYS A 99 2.00 20.83 2.81
N GLY A 100 2.92 21.17 3.71
CA GLY A 100 3.03 22.45 4.38
C GLY A 100 1.87 22.82 5.30
N GLN A 101 1.74 22.17 6.45
CA GLN A 101 1.25 22.87 7.64
C GLN A 101 2.21 22.65 8.81
N ASN A 102 3.36 23.33 8.72
CA ASN A 102 4.04 23.82 9.90
C ASN A 102 3.13 24.88 10.54
N SER A 103 2.10 24.47 11.29
CA SER A 103 1.41 25.37 12.19
C SER A 103 2.31 25.57 13.40
N MET A 104 3.06 26.67 13.39
CA MET A 104 3.73 27.23 14.56
C MET A 104 2.85 27.08 15.81
N GLN A 105 3.32 26.33 16.80
CA GLN A 105 2.88 26.59 18.17
C GLN A 105 3.55 27.89 18.62
N LYS A 106 2.83 28.97 18.35
CA LYS A 106 3.02 30.31 18.90
C LYS A 106 2.77 30.23 20.42
N ALA A 107 3.82 30.00 21.20
CA ALA A 107 3.86 30.40 22.60
C ALA A 107 4.55 31.77 22.69
N ARG A 108 3.77 32.85 22.82
CA ARG A 108 4.20 34.17 23.32
C ARG A 108 3.67 34.27 24.75
N ALA A 109 4.28 34.87 25.75
CA ALA A 109 5.60 35.46 26.00
C ALA A 109 5.63 35.76 27.53
N SER A 110 6.78 35.73 28.20
CA SER A 110 6.96 36.46 29.45
C SER A 110 8.30 37.21 29.44
N ILE A 111 8.19 38.52 29.22
CA ILE A 111 8.91 39.63 29.86
C ILE A 111 10.33 39.30 30.37
N CYS A 112 11.34 39.94 29.76
CA CYS A 112 12.46 40.58 30.46
C CYS A 112 13.23 41.46 29.46
N SER A 113 13.03 42.77 29.53
CA SER A 113 13.89 43.77 28.90
C SER A 113 15.06 44.06 29.85
N GLY A 114 16.28 43.76 29.43
CA GLY A 114 17.50 44.06 30.17
C GLY A 114 18.65 44.36 29.20
N THR A 115 19.11 45.60 29.21
CA THR A 115 20.15 46.15 28.34
C THR A 115 21.56 45.66 28.72
N SER A 116 22.33 45.28 27.69
CA SER A 116 23.77 45.47 27.52
C SER A 116 24.75 44.88 28.54
N SER A 117 25.56 43.90 28.10
CA SER A 117 26.99 44.11 27.82
C SER A 117 27.81 42.81 27.86
N ARG A 118 28.75 42.74 26.91
CA ARG A 118 30.03 41.98 26.92
C ARG A 118 30.06 40.50 26.51
N ARG A 119 30.25 40.34 25.19
CA ARG A 119 31.36 39.66 24.49
C ARG A 119 31.74 38.22 24.91
N VAL A 120 31.69 37.32 23.92
CA VAL A 120 32.77 36.36 23.63
C VAL A 120 33.05 36.37 22.12
N PRO A 121 34.32 36.20 21.69
CA PRO A 121 34.83 36.73 20.44
C PRO A 121 34.56 35.81 19.25
N TYR A 122 34.42 36.45 18.09
CA TYR A 122 34.68 35.87 16.79
C TYR A 122 36.17 35.47 16.73
N ARG A 123 36.48 34.17 16.78
CA ARG A 123 37.81 33.60 16.50
C ARG A 123 37.63 32.34 15.66
N GLY A 124 38.00 32.45 14.39
CA GLY A 124 38.26 31.31 13.50
C GLY A 124 37.20 31.09 12.43
N ARG A 125 37.19 31.94 11.40
CA ARG A 125 36.77 31.47 10.07
C ARG A 125 37.80 30.47 9.58
N VAL A 126 37.44 29.19 9.56
CA VAL A 126 38.05 28.22 8.64
C VAL A 126 36.94 27.83 7.69
N PRO A 127 36.98 28.25 6.41
CA PRO A 127 36.07 27.67 5.42
C PRO A 127 36.40 26.18 5.31
N PRO A 128 35.40 25.30 5.07
CA PRO A 128 35.70 23.91 4.75
C PRO A 128 36.66 23.90 3.55
N ILE A 129 37.79 23.19 3.70
CA ILE A 129 38.75 23.00 2.63
C ILE A 129 38.00 22.24 1.52
N LEU A 130 37.61 22.97 0.49
CA LEU A 130 37.09 22.38 -0.74
C LEU A 130 38.24 21.60 -1.39
N PRO A 131 38.04 20.33 -1.80
CA PRO A 131 39.03 19.64 -2.60
C PRO A 131 39.36 20.49 -3.83
N ALA A 132 40.66 20.69 -4.04
CA ALA A 132 41.20 21.53 -5.08
C ALA A 132 40.62 21.18 -6.45
N VAL A 133 40.43 22.23 -7.25
CA VAL A 133 40.17 22.17 -8.69
C VAL A 133 41.07 21.10 -9.34
N VAL A 134 40.45 20.04 -9.85
CA VAL A 134 40.95 19.34 -11.03
C VAL A 134 39.93 19.58 -12.14
N LYS A 135 40.46 20.15 -13.22
CA LYS A 135 39.76 20.53 -14.44
C LYS A 135 39.34 19.29 -15.23
N SER A 136 38.15 19.35 -15.85
CA SER A 136 37.51 18.39 -16.79
C SER A 136 37.22 16.98 -16.23
N PHE A 137 36.02 16.41 -16.30
CA PHE A 137 35.10 16.27 -17.43
C PHE A 137 33.63 16.40 -17.00
N SER A 138 32.78 16.88 -17.91
CA SER A 138 31.33 16.85 -17.77
C SER A 138 30.81 15.41 -17.67
N VAL A 139 30.28 15.04 -16.50
CA VAL A 139 29.44 13.86 -16.36
C VAL A 139 28.06 14.30 -15.89
N THR A 140 27.13 14.10 -16.80
CA THR A 140 25.70 14.36 -16.77
C THR A 140 25.03 13.80 -15.52
N LYS A 141 24.26 14.63 -14.82
CA LYS A 141 23.30 14.19 -13.80
C LYS A 141 22.14 13.47 -14.51
N PRO A 142 21.66 12.31 -14.03
CA PRO A 142 20.43 11.73 -14.56
C PRO A 142 19.26 12.54 -14.01
N CYS A 143 18.67 13.38 -14.87
CA CYS A 143 17.36 13.95 -14.65
C CYS A 143 16.32 12.85 -14.90
N PHE A 144 15.54 12.50 -13.87
CA PHE A 144 14.32 11.72 -14.06
C PHE A 144 13.25 12.66 -14.65
N SER A 145 13.07 12.57 -15.96
CA SER A 145 12.01 13.25 -16.72
C SER A 145 10.65 12.62 -16.45
N GLN A 146 9.62 13.45 -16.42
CA GLN A 146 8.22 13.03 -16.29
C GLN A 146 7.73 12.21 -17.51
N PRO A 147 6.67 11.40 -17.39
CA PRO A 147 6.03 10.75 -18.52
C PRO A 147 5.10 11.72 -19.24
N VAL A 148 5.37 12.00 -20.51
CA VAL A 148 4.40 12.58 -21.46
C VAL A 148 3.64 11.47 -22.18
N PRO A 149 2.34 11.65 -22.52
CA PRO A 149 1.57 10.69 -23.27
C PRO A 149 1.78 10.92 -24.78
N ASN A 150 2.35 9.94 -25.49
CA ASN A 150 2.54 10.02 -26.93
C ASN A 150 1.50 9.16 -27.65
N THR A 151 0.58 9.84 -28.34
CA THR A 151 -0.22 9.33 -29.45
C THR A 151 0.63 9.31 -30.71
N GLU A 152 0.76 8.17 -31.41
CA GLU A 152 0.71 7.99 -32.88
C GLU A 152 1.39 6.69 -33.40
N PRO A 153 1.00 6.16 -34.58
CA PRO A 153 0.81 4.73 -34.84
C PRO A 153 2.02 4.01 -35.49
N PRO A 154 2.04 2.67 -35.48
CA PRO A 154 3.16 1.90 -35.98
C PRO A 154 3.19 1.84 -37.51
N LYS A 155 4.37 2.10 -38.09
CA LYS A 155 4.68 1.85 -39.50
C LYS A 155 5.06 0.39 -39.72
N GLN A 156 4.51 -0.16 -40.80
CA GLN A 156 4.74 -1.48 -41.36
C GLN A 156 6.21 -1.71 -41.72
N ILE A 157 6.71 -2.91 -41.42
CA ILE A 157 7.85 -3.52 -42.15
C ILE A 157 7.44 -4.94 -42.54
N VAL A 158 7.64 -5.19 -43.82
CA VAL A 158 7.25 -6.35 -44.62
C VAL A 158 8.18 -7.56 -44.43
N ASN A 159 7.55 -8.75 -44.34
CA ASN A 159 7.92 -10.12 -44.74
C ASN A 159 9.39 -10.58 -44.83
N MET A 160 9.67 -11.79 -44.31
CA MET A 160 10.10 -12.94 -45.14
C MET A 160 9.91 -14.28 -44.40
N GLU A 161 9.39 -15.28 -45.13
CA GLU A 161 9.03 -16.63 -44.70
C GLU A 161 10.20 -17.48 -44.15
N LYS A 162 9.89 -18.39 -43.21
CA LYS A 162 10.07 -19.84 -43.42
C LYS A 162 9.39 -20.70 -42.34
N THR A 163 8.38 -21.44 -42.80
CA THR A 163 8.03 -22.83 -42.46
C THR A 163 8.34 -23.37 -41.04
N SER A 164 7.28 -23.66 -40.28
CA SER A 164 7.08 -25.01 -39.70
C SER A 164 5.61 -25.17 -39.29
N THR A 165 4.90 -25.97 -40.06
CA THR A 165 3.56 -26.45 -39.78
C THR A 165 3.56 -27.39 -38.58
N PHE A 166 2.90 -26.99 -37.49
CA PHE A 166 2.19 -27.95 -36.65
C PHE A 166 0.80 -27.38 -36.38
N SER A 167 -0.22 -28.10 -36.82
CA SER A 167 -1.61 -27.70 -36.76
C SER A 167 -2.01 -27.39 -35.32
N ALA A 168 -2.34 -26.11 -35.07
CA ALA A 168 -3.04 -25.70 -33.86
C ALA A 168 -4.45 -26.30 -33.90
N GLY A 169 -4.57 -27.50 -33.33
CA GLY A 169 -5.85 -28.09 -33.00
C GLY A 169 -6.63 -27.11 -32.15
N ARG A 170 -7.83 -26.77 -32.62
CA ARG A 170 -8.83 -25.93 -31.94
C ARG A 170 -8.88 -26.31 -30.47
N THR A 171 -8.46 -25.43 -29.57
CA THR A 171 -8.82 -25.57 -28.16
C THR A 171 -10.30 -25.23 -28.06
N SER A 172 -11.13 -26.27 -28.14
CA SER A 172 -12.51 -26.18 -27.67
C SER A 172 -12.49 -25.58 -26.26
N ARG A 173 -13.44 -24.69 -25.96
CA ARG A 173 -13.60 -24.12 -24.62
C ARG A 173 -13.92 -25.25 -23.64
N LEU A 174 -12.88 -25.84 -23.04
CA LEU A 174 -13.03 -26.86 -22.00
C LEU A 174 -13.54 -26.23 -20.70
N ASN A 175 -14.45 -26.93 -20.03
CA ASN A 175 -14.98 -26.61 -18.71
C ASN A 175 -13.88 -26.70 -17.64
N HIS A 176 -14.09 -26.13 -16.45
CA HIS A 176 -13.06 -26.11 -15.39
C HIS A 176 -12.61 -27.53 -14.98
N THR A 177 -13.54 -28.47 -14.87
CA THR A 177 -13.28 -29.89 -14.55
C THR A 177 -12.44 -30.59 -15.60
N GLU A 178 -12.75 -30.31 -16.86
CA GLU A 178 -12.06 -30.77 -18.05
C GLU A 178 -10.62 -30.24 -18.12
N LYS A 179 -10.38 -28.97 -17.70
CA LYS A 179 -9.03 -28.40 -17.55
C LYS A 179 -8.23 -29.09 -16.45
N LEU A 180 -8.85 -29.41 -15.31
CA LEU A 180 -8.19 -30.15 -14.22
C LEU A 180 -7.79 -31.56 -14.67
N HIS A 181 -8.70 -32.25 -15.35
CA HIS A 181 -8.43 -33.58 -15.88
C HIS A 181 -7.31 -33.55 -16.94
N GLN A 182 -7.29 -32.53 -17.81
CA GLN A 182 -6.20 -32.36 -18.78
C GLN A 182 -4.85 -32.10 -18.09
N LEU A 183 -4.84 -31.31 -17.01
CA LEU A 183 -3.64 -31.05 -16.22
C LEU A 183 -3.13 -32.32 -15.51
N GLU A 184 -4.03 -33.13 -14.94
CA GLU A 184 -3.68 -34.40 -14.29
C GLU A 184 -3.04 -35.38 -15.27
N ASN A 185 -3.62 -35.50 -16.48
CA ASN A 185 -3.09 -36.38 -17.52
C ASN A 185 -1.74 -35.89 -18.05
N SER A 186 -1.54 -34.57 -18.15
CA SER A 186 -0.25 -33.98 -18.49
C SER A 186 0.82 -34.33 -17.44
N PHE A 187 0.49 -34.22 -16.15
CA PHE A 187 1.40 -34.53 -15.06
C PHE A 187 1.78 -36.02 -15.02
N LYS A 188 0.80 -36.93 -15.17
CA LYS A 188 1.05 -38.38 -15.26
C LYS A 188 1.97 -38.74 -16.43
N SER A 189 1.81 -38.07 -17.57
CA SER A 189 2.67 -38.28 -18.75
C SER A 189 4.11 -37.85 -18.48
N VAL A 190 4.32 -36.73 -17.77
CA VAL A 190 5.67 -36.26 -17.44
C VAL A 190 6.35 -37.21 -16.47
N ILE A 191 5.63 -37.67 -15.43
CA ILE A 191 6.18 -38.67 -14.49
C ILE A 191 6.50 -39.98 -15.21
N ALA A 192 5.68 -40.43 -16.15
CA ALA A 192 5.96 -41.66 -16.91
C ALA A 192 7.21 -41.56 -17.81
N GLN A 193 7.56 -40.36 -18.29
CA GLN A 193 8.78 -40.13 -19.08
C GLN A 193 10.04 -40.10 -18.21
N ILE A 194 9.90 -39.69 -16.95
CA ILE A 194 10.94 -39.74 -15.93
C ILE A 194 10.85 -41.12 -15.30
N GLY A 195 11.30 -42.16 -16.02
CA GLY A 195 11.33 -43.52 -15.51
C GLY A 195 12.06 -43.62 -14.15
N PRO A 196 11.84 -44.70 -13.36
CA PRO A 196 12.48 -44.88 -12.07
C PRO A 196 13.97 -45.18 -12.27
N GLY A 197 14.78 -44.12 -12.39
CA GLY A 197 16.21 -44.19 -12.67
C GLY A 197 16.97 -43.19 -11.83
N GLY A 198 16.88 -43.34 -10.50
CA GLY A 198 17.80 -42.74 -9.55
C GLY A 198 18.70 -43.83 -8.98
N THR A 199 19.86 -44.04 -9.59
CA THR A 199 21.04 -44.67 -8.99
C THR A 199 22.24 -43.82 -9.31
#